data_AF-A0A7C8LN05-F1
#
_entry.id   AF-A0A7C8LN05-F1
#
_cell.length_a   1.000
_cell.length_b   1.000
_cell.length_c   1.000
_cell.angle_alpha   90.00
_cell.angle_beta   90.00
_cell.angle_gamma   90.00
#
_symmetry.space_group_name_H-M   'P 1'
#
loop_
_entity.id
_entity.type
_entity.pdbx_description
1 polymer ?
#
loop_
_entity_poly.entity_id
_entity_poly.type
_entity_poly.pdbx_seq_one_letter_code
_entity_poly.pdbx_strand_id
1 'polypeptide(L)' 'MRAPATICVYVGLDAFGDGLMKLPFLRALRRAFPRACVAWLAGKGRSAFAHELAPLASGLIDEAIENAGIGSR' A
#
# COMPACT_ATOMS: atom_id res chain seq x y z
N MET A 1 18.15 16.18 -5.22
CA MET A 1 17.37 15.65 -4.07
C MET A 1 17.65 14.15 -3.98
N ARG A 2 17.93 13.57 -2.80
CA ARG A 2 18.12 12.11 -2.67
C ARG A 2 16.75 11.43 -2.73
N ALA A 3 16.67 10.28 -3.38
CA ALA A 3 15.45 9.47 -3.38
C ALA A 3 15.14 8.96 -1.95
N PRO A 4 13.86 8.83 -1.57
CA PRO A 4 13.48 8.32 -0.26
C PRO A 4 13.89 6.86 -0.09
N ALA A 5 14.37 6.51 1.11
CA ALA A 5 14.66 5.12 1.48
C ALA A 5 13.40 4.35 1.90
N THR A 6 12.40 5.06 2.44
CA THR A 6 11.13 4.49 2.90
C THR A 6 9.98 5.37 2.45
N ILE A 7 8.89 4.74 2.00
CA ILE A 7 7.65 5.40 1.59
C ILE A 7 6.49 4.71 2.31
N CYS A 8 5.67 5.48 3.01
CA CYS A 8 4.41 5.00 3.56
C CYS A 8 3.26 5.53 2.70
N VAL A 9 2.44 4.63 2.17
CA VAL A 9 1.19 4.96 1.49
C VAL A 9 0.06 4.75 2.47
N TYR A 10 -0.57 5.83 2.89
CA TYR A 10 -1.76 5.81 3.73
C TYR A 10 -3.03 5.76 2.86
N VAL A 11 -3.91 4.81 3.16
CA VAL A 11 -5.27 4.72 2.59
C VAL A 11 -6.28 4.58 3.72
N GLY A 12 -7.41 5.30 3.66
CA GLY A 12 -8.41 5.27 4.74
C GLY A 12 -9.10 3.91 4.88
N LEU A 13 -9.51 3.34 3.76
CA LEU A 13 -10.00 1.97 3.61
C LEU A 13 -9.27 1.33 2.44
N ASP A 14 -9.28 0.00 2.40
CA ASP A 14 -8.64 -0.75 1.34
C ASP A 14 -9.37 -2.08 1.10
N ALA A 15 -10.57 -1.99 0.54
CA ALA A 15 -11.37 -3.13 0.15
C ALA A 15 -10.97 -3.63 -1.25
N PHE A 16 -11.62 -4.69 -1.73
CA PHE A 16 -11.23 -5.33 -2.99
C PHE A 16 -11.34 -4.40 -4.20
N GLY A 17 -12.47 -3.70 -4.35
CA GLY A 17 -12.73 -2.87 -5.53
C GLY A 17 -11.82 -1.64 -5.62
N ASP A 18 -11.66 -0.91 -4.53
CA ASP A 18 -10.77 0.25 -4.49
C ASP A 18 -9.29 -0.13 -4.44
N GLY A 19 -8.94 -1.29 -3.88
CA GLY A 19 -7.62 -1.90 -4.02
C GLY A 19 -7.24 -2.10 -5.49
N LEU A 20 -8.12 -2.69 -6.30
CA LEU A 20 -7.89 -2.84 -7.75
C LEU A 20 -7.69 -1.49 -8.46
N MET A 21 -8.44 -0.46 -8.08
CA MET A 21 -8.29 0.90 -8.64
C MET A 21 -6.93 1.54 -8.31
N LYS A 22 -6.32 1.18 -7.18
CA LYS A 22 -5.03 1.73 -6.72
C LYS A 22 -3.81 0.96 -7.26
N LEU A 23 -3.99 -0.24 -7.81
CA LEU A 23 -2.89 -1.07 -8.31
C LEU A 23 -2.00 -0.36 -9.37
N PRO A 24 -2.53 0.43 -10.33
CA PRO A 24 -1.70 1.17 -11.26
C PRO A 24 -0.77 2.18 -10.56
N PHE A 25 -1.26 2.87 -9.53
CA PHE A 25 -0.45 3.78 -8.72
C PHE A 25 0.67 3.01 -8.00
N LEU A 26 0.34 1.88 -7.37
CA LEU A 26 1.31 1.07 -6.64
C LEU A 26 2.44 0.54 -7.55
N ARG A 27 2.10 0.12 -8.78
CA ARG A 27 3.09 -0.28 -9.80
C ARG A 27 3.98 0.88 -10.23
N ALA A 28 3.39 2.05 -10.47
CA ALA A 28 4.14 3.25 -10.83
C ALA A 28 5.09 3.69 -9.70
N LEU A 29 4.62 3.63 -8.44
CA LEU A 29 5.41 3.93 -7.26
C LEU A 29 6.65 3.02 -7.14
N ARG A 30 6.45 1.70 -7.25
CA ARG A 30 7.56 0.73 -7.24
C ARG A 30 8.54 0.97 -8.39
N ARG A 31 8.06 1.30 -9.59
CA ARG A 31 8.93 1.61 -10.74
C ARG A 31 9.75 2.88 -10.52
N ALA A 32 9.16 3.91 -9.91
CA ALA A 32 9.84 5.17 -9.62
C ALA A 32 10.87 5.03 -8.48
N PHE A 33 10.58 4.20 -7.48
CA PHE A 33 11.42 4.00 -6.30
C PHE A 33 11.73 2.51 -6.07
N PRO A 34 12.47 1.86 -6.99
CA PRO A 34 12.65 0.41 -6.96
C PRO A 34 13.33 -0.10 -5.69
N ARG A 35 14.13 0.75 -5.03
CA ARG A 35 14.89 0.41 -3.82
C ARG A 35 14.26 0.92 -2.52
N ALA A 36 13.15 1.63 -2.58
CA ALA A 36 12.50 2.11 -1.36
C ALA A 36 11.76 0.96 -0.68
N CYS A 37 11.76 0.95 0.65
CA CYS A 37 10.82 0.16 1.43
C CYS A 37 9.44 0.82 1.36
N VAL A 38 8.45 0.13 0.79
CA VAL A 38 7.08 0.61 0.62
C VAL A 38 6.19 -0.06 1.66
N ALA A 39 5.76 0.73 2.64
CA ALA A 39 4.72 0.35 3.59
C ALA A 39 3.35 0.79 3.06
N TRP A 40 2.36 -0.10 3.13
CA TRP A 40 0.97 0.15 2.77
C TRP A 40 0.11 0.12 4.02
N LEU A 41 -0.41 1.28 4.42
CA LEU A 41 -1.13 1.46 5.67
C LEU A 41 -2.63 1.63 5.38
N ALA A 42 -3.41 0.60 5.72
CA ALA A 42 -4.87 0.69 5.79
C ALA A 42 -5.27 1.29 7.14
N GLY A 43 -5.72 2.55 7.11
CA GLY A 43 -6.12 3.31 8.29
C GLY A 43 -7.21 2.62 9.11
N LYS A 44 -8.16 1.99 8.42
CA LYS A 44 -9.27 1.24 9.00
C LYS A 44 -9.35 -0.16 8.39
N GLY A 45 -9.57 -1.15 9.25
CA GLY A 45 -9.84 -2.51 8.84
C GLY A 45 -8.69 -3.22 8.15
N ARG A 46 -9.03 -4.25 7.38
CA ARG A 46 -8.10 -5.04 6.58
C ARG A 46 -7.77 -4.36 5.24
N SER A 47 -6.64 -4.75 4.66
CA SER A 47 -6.17 -4.37 3.34
C SER A 47 -6.36 -5.51 2.34
N ALA A 48 -7.04 -5.24 1.23
CA ALA A 48 -7.14 -6.18 0.13
C ALA A 48 -5.76 -6.58 -0.41
N PHE A 49 -4.77 -5.67 -0.40
CA PHE A 49 -3.41 -6.01 -0.81
C PHE A 49 -2.64 -6.90 0.16
N ALA A 50 -3.07 -7.02 1.42
CA ALA A 50 -2.54 -8.01 2.36
C ALA A 50 -3.18 -9.40 2.18
N HIS A 51 -4.33 -9.47 1.48
CA HIS A 51 -5.16 -10.68 1.41
C HIS A 51 -5.60 -11.00 -0.02
N GLU A 52 -6.81 -10.60 -0.42
CA GLU A 52 -7.46 -11.05 -1.66
C GLU A 52 -6.68 -10.65 -2.93
N LEU A 53 -5.94 -9.54 -2.86
CA LEU A 53 -5.10 -9.01 -3.93
C LEU A 53 -3.60 -9.19 -3.66
N ALA A 54 -3.21 -9.94 -2.62
CA ALA A 54 -1.80 -10.14 -2.28
C ALA A 54 -0.93 -10.65 -3.45
N PRO A 55 -1.40 -11.58 -4.31
CA PRO A 55 -0.61 -11.99 -5.48
C PRO A 55 -0.30 -10.85 -6.45
N LEU A 56 -1.19 -9.85 -6.56
CA LEU A 56 -0.99 -8.68 -7.43
C LEU A 56 -0.12 -7.61 -6.79
N ALA A 57 -0.05 -7.58 -5.45
CA ALA A 57 0.79 -6.67 -4.67
C ALA A 57 2.21 -7.22 -4.40
N SER A 58 2.46 -8.49 -4.70
CA SER A 58 3.75 -9.14 -4.49
C SER A 58 4.89 -8.38 -5.19
N GLY A 59 5.94 -8.06 -4.42
CA GLY A 59 7.09 -7.27 -4.90
C GLY A 59 6.80 -5.78 -5.09
N LEU A 60 5.58 -5.31 -4.82
CA LEU A 60 5.21 -3.90 -4.84
C LEU A 60 5.17 -3.29 -3.44
N ILE A 61 4.63 -4.03 -2.47
CA ILE A 61 4.55 -3.65 -1.05
C ILE A 61 5.51 -4.53 -0.25
N ASP A 62 6.32 -3.91 0.60
CA ASP A 62 7.25 -4.61 1.51
C ASP A 62 6.58 -4.90 2.86
N GLU A 63 5.70 -4.01 3.32
CA GLU A 63 4.97 -4.14 4.58
C GLU A 63 3.53 -3.68 4.42
N ALA A 64 2.55 -4.47 4.87
CA ALA A 64 1.15 -4.05 4.94
C ALA A 64 0.74 -3.89 6.41
N ILE A 65 0.22 -2.72 6.76
CA ILE A 65 -0.23 -2.35 8.11
C ILE A 65 -1.75 -2.25 8.09
N GLU A 66 -2.41 -3.16 8.80
CA GLU A 66 -3.87 -3.25 8.90
C GLU A 66 -4.36 -2.79 10.27
N ASN A 67 -5.64 -2.43 10.38
CA ASN A 67 -6.31 -2.04 11.63
C ASN A 67 -5.57 -0.94 12.40
N ALA A 68 -4.96 0.02 11.69
CA ALA A 68 -4.11 1.04 12.30
C ALA A 68 -4.84 2.03 13.21
N GLY A 69 -6.18 2.11 13.12
CA GLY A 69 -6.99 3.06 13.89
C GLY A 69 -6.82 4.51 13.45
N ILE A 70 -6.23 4.76 12.28
CA ILE A 70 -5.94 6.09 11.75
C ILE A 70 -7.09 6.56 10.86
N GLY A 71 -7.44 7.85 10.94
CA GLY A 71 -8.53 8.45 10.16
C GLY A 71 -9.94 8.06 10.61
N SER A 72 -10.09 7.50 11.82
CA SER A 72 -11.36 7.02 12.40
C SER A 72 -12.13 8.07 13.21
N ARG A 73 -11.82 9.36 13.05
CA ARG A 73 -12.48 10.48 13.75
C ARG A 73 -13.07 11.45 12.75
#